data_AF-A0A9D0LNF6-F1
#
_entry.id   AF-A0A9D0LNF6-F1
#
_cell.length_a   1.000
_cell.length_b   1.000
_cell.length_c   1.000
_cell.angle_alpha   90.00
_cell.angle_beta   90.00
_cell.angle_gamma   90.00
#
_symmetry.space_group_name_H-M   'P 1'
#
loop_
_entity.id
_entity.type
_entity.pdbx_description
1 polymer ?
#
loop_
_entity_poly.entity_id
_entity_poly.type
_entity_poly.pdbx_seq_one_letter_code
_entity_poly.pdbx_strand_id
1 'polypeptide(L)'
;MNFEYAPKVGDWYKNTVGDAFEVIAQDDDDDTLELQYYDGTLEELDTESWESMRPVPIEPPEDWRGSMDIAPEDTHTPEIWSETEDWMRALERLDGFPP
;
A
#
# COMPACT_ATOMS: atom_id res chain seq x y z
N MET A 1 0.83 -24.70 -10.77
CA MET A 1 1.98 -23.93 -11.30
C MET A 1 2.41 -23.04 -10.16
N ASN A 2 3.65 -23.19 -9.69
CA ASN A 2 4.15 -22.48 -8.51
C ASN A 2 4.49 -21.04 -8.94
N PHE A 3 3.70 -20.06 -8.50
CA PHE A 3 3.92 -18.64 -8.76
C PHE A 3 5.06 -18.10 -7.86
N GLU A 4 6.25 -18.69 -7.93
CA GLU A 4 7.40 -18.29 -7.09
C GLU A 4 8.04 -16.96 -7.50
N TYR A 5 7.57 -16.30 -8.57
CA TYR A 5 8.16 -15.06 -9.11
C TYR A 5 7.16 -13.91 -9.29
N ALA A 6 5.90 -14.09 -8.90
CA ALA A 6 4.91 -13.02 -9.03
C ALA A 6 5.22 -11.89 -8.04
N PRO A 7 5.18 -10.61 -8.48
CA PRO A 7 5.24 -9.47 -7.57
C PRO A 7 4.11 -9.60 -6.55
N LYS A 8 4.42 -9.30 -5.29
CA LYS A 8 3.44 -9.33 -4.21
C LYS A 8 3.37 -7.96 -3.56
N VAL A 9 2.17 -7.40 -3.58
CA VAL A 9 1.88 -6.12 -2.93
C VAL A 9 2.16 -6.24 -1.42
N GLY A 10 2.91 -5.29 -0.87
CA GLY A 10 3.37 -5.23 0.51
C GLY A 10 4.71 -5.93 0.78
N ASP A 11 5.32 -6.56 -0.24
CA ASP A 11 6.64 -7.17 -0.11
C ASP A 11 7.74 -6.24 -0.66
N TRP A 12 8.92 -6.37 -0.06
CA TRP A 12 10.11 -5.60 -0.40
C TRP A 12 11.00 -6.37 -1.37
N TYR A 13 11.54 -5.65 -2.33
CA TYR A 13 12.36 -6.20 -3.39
C TYR A 13 13.59 -5.35 -3.63
N LYS A 14 14.63 -5.99 -4.16
CA LYS A 14 15.90 -5.34 -4.48
C LYS A 14 16.30 -5.62 -5.92
N ASN A 15 16.57 -4.57 -6.69
CA ASN A 15 17.09 -4.72 -8.05
C ASN A 15 18.58 -5.10 -8.05
N THR A 16 19.10 -5.37 -9.25
CA THR A 16 20.52 -5.72 -9.46
C THR A 16 21.48 -4.55 -9.24
N VAL A 17 20.99 -3.31 -9.24
CA VAL A 17 21.74 -2.08 -9.00
C VAL A 17 21.97 -1.85 -7.51
N GLY A 18 21.07 -2.37 -6.67
CA GLY A 18 21.13 -2.31 -5.23
C GLY A 18 20.04 -1.45 -4.58
N ASP A 19 19.14 -0.87 -5.37
CA ASP A 19 18.00 -0.11 -4.86
C ASP A 19 16.91 -1.04 -4.34
N ALA A 20 16.35 -0.68 -3.18
CA ALA A 20 15.29 -1.38 -2.51
C ALA A 20 13.97 -0.61 -2.66
N PHE A 21 12.91 -1.33 -2.98
CA PHE A 21 11.56 -0.79 -3.19
C PHE A 21 10.50 -1.79 -2.73
N GLU A 22 9.36 -1.27 -2.33
CA GLU A 22 8.15 -2.02 -1.98
C GLU A 22 7.18 -2.01 -3.16
N VAL A 23 6.56 -3.14 -3.46
CA VAL A 23 5.40 -3.14 -4.39
C VAL A 23 4.19 -2.69 -3.58
N ILE A 24 3.62 -1.52 -3.88
CA ILE A 24 2.47 -0.97 -3.15
C ILE A 24 1.14 -1.19 -3.89
N ALA A 25 1.19 -1.40 -5.21
CA ALA A 25 0.03 -1.73 -6.01
C ALA A 25 0.42 -2.57 -7.22
N GLN A 26 -0.56 -3.29 -7.77
CA GLN A 26 -0.48 -3.99 -9.04
C GLN A 26 -1.78 -3.71 -9.79
N ASP A 27 -1.67 -3.27 -11.03
CA ASP A 27 -2.78 -3.09 -11.94
C ASP A 27 -2.79 -4.22 -12.97
N ASP A 28 -3.82 -5.06 -12.91
CA ASP A 28 -3.97 -6.23 -13.79
C ASP A 28 -4.57 -5.84 -15.16
N ASP A 29 -5.18 -4.65 -15.28
CA ASP A 29 -5.77 -4.17 -16.54
C ASP A 29 -4.69 -3.57 -17.45
N ASP A 30 -3.76 -2.82 -16.85
CA ASP A 30 -2.63 -2.18 -17.54
C ASP A 30 -1.34 -3.01 -17.49
N ASP A 31 -1.31 -4.10 -16.71
CA ASP A 31 -0.14 -4.99 -16.51
C ASP A 31 1.07 -4.23 -15.92
N THR A 32 0.80 -3.28 -15.03
CA THR A 32 1.78 -2.42 -14.37
C THR A 32 1.81 -2.61 -12.85
N LEU A 33 2.94 -2.29 -12.25
CA LEU A 33 3.21 -2.36 -10.81
C LEU A 33 3.58 -0.99 -10.31
N GLU A 34 3.07 -0.61 -9.15
CA GLU A 34 3.50 0.63 -8.49
C GLU A 34 4.48 0.31 -7.37
N LEU A 35 5.66 0.89 -7.47
CA LEU A 35 6.80 0.67 -6.60
C LEU A 35 7.04 1.91 -5.75
N GLN A 36 7.28 1.72 -4.46
CA GLN A 36 7.67 2.77 -3.52
C GLN A 36 9.11 2.55 -3.05
N TYR A 37 9.95 3.55 -3.27
CA TYR A 37 11.30 3.60 -2.75
C TYR A 37 11.34 4.15 -1.32
N TYR A 38 12.42 3.87 -0.59
CA TYR A 38 12.63 4.35 0.79
C TYR A 38 12.54 5.89 0.94
N ASP A 39 12.92 6.64 -0.10
CA ASP A 39 12.84 8.11 -0.12
C ASP A 39 11.39 8.64 -0.26
N GLY A 40 10.41 7.74 -0.43
CA GLY A 40 9.00 8.07 -0.70
C GLY A 40 8.70 8.31 -2.18
N THR A 41 9.70 8.14 -3.05
CA THR A 41 9.51 8.19 -4.51
C THR A 41 8.63 7.02 -4.95
N LEU A 42 7.63 7.31 -5.79
CA LEU A 42 6.79 6.32 -6.46
C LEU A 42 7.24 6.15 -7.91
N GLU A 43 7.27 4.91 -8.38
CA GLU A 43 7.61 4.55 -9.75
C GLU A 43 6.65 3.48 -10.26
N GLU A 44 6.16 3.69 -11.48
CA GLU A 44 5.39 2.69 -12.20
C GLU A 44 6.34 1.81 -13.02
N LEU A 45 6.15 0.49 -12.94
CA LEU A 45 6.98 -0.49 -13.62
C LEU A 45 6.09 -1.53 -14.31
N ASP A 46 6.29 -1.73 -15.61
CA ASP A 46 5.61 -2.79 -16.36
C ASP A 46 6.01 -4.20 -15.88
N THR A 47 5.09 -5.15 -15.96
CA THR A 47 5.36 -6.55 -15.59
C THR A 47 6.44 -7.18 -16.49
N GLU A 48 6.53 -6.78 -17.76
CA GLU A 48 7.63 -7.20 -18.65
C GLU A 48 9.01 -6.75 -18.11
N SER A 49 9.07 -5.51 -17.59
CA SER A 49 10.29 -4.96 -16.98
C SER A 49 10.62 -5.66 -15.67
N TRP A 50 9.61 -6.02 -14.87
CA TRP A 50 9.76 -6.85 -13.68
C TRP A 50 10.42 -8.20 -13.98
N GLU A 51 9.90 -8.93 -14.98
CA GLU A 51 10.43 -10.23 -15.41
C GLU A 51 11.87 -10.15 -15.92
N SER A 52 12.22 -9.05 -16.59
CA SER A 52 13.57 -8.78 -17.09
C SER A 52 14.54 -8.42 -15.96
N MET A 53 14.10 -7.58 -15.03
CA MET A 53 14.91 -7.12 -13.89
C MET A 53 15.21 -8.24 -12.90
N ARG A 54 14.27 -9.20 -12.74
CA ARG A 54 14.35 -10.32 -11.78
C ARG A 54 14.76 -9.84 -10.37
N PRO A 55 14.00 -8.90 -9.79
CA PRO A 55 14.34 -8.39 -8.47
C PRO A 55 14.24 -9.52 -7.44
N VAL A 56 15.10 -9.46 -6.43
CA VAL A 56 15.10 -10.46 -5.35
C VAL A 56 14.25 -9.96 -4.19
N PRO A 57 13.35 -10.79 -3.63
CA PRO A 57 12.62 -10.41 -2.43
C PRO A 57 13.61 -10.28 -1.26
N ILE A 58 13.47 -9.20 -0.50
CA ILE A 58 14.29 -8.89 0.67
C ILE A 58 13.40 -8.61 1.87
N GLU A 59 13.96 -8.70 3.07
CA GLU A 59 13.30 -8.16 4.25
C GLU A 59 13.32 -6.62 4.19
N PRO A 60 12.27 -5.94 4.68
CA PRO A 60 12.26 -4.49 4.76
C PRO A 60 13.45 -4.01 5.61
N PRO A 61 14.10 -2.91 5.23
CA PRO A 61 15.18 -2.35 6.04
C PRO A 61 14.66 -1.98 7.44
N GLU A 62 15.49 -2.17 8.48
CA GLU A 62 15.10 -2.02 9.90
C GLU A 62 14.45 -0.66 10.24
N ASP A 63 14.71 0.38 9.44
CA ASP A 63 14.18 1.74 9.65
C ASP A 63 12.84 2.01 8.93
N TRP A 64 12.42 1.18 7.97
CA TRP A 64 11.19 1.39 7.20
C TRP A 64 9.91 1.15 8.03
N ARG A 65 9.95 0.12 8.89
CA ARG A 65 8.82 -0.23 9.77
C ARG A 65 8.52 0.83 10.84
N GLY A 66 9.37 1.84 11.01
CA GLY A 66 9.11 2.96 11.92
C GLY A 66 7.98 3.88 11.47
N SER A 67 7.65 3.91 10.17
CA SER A 67 6.60 4.80 9.61
C SER A 67 5.33 4.07 9.16
N MET A 68 5.34 2.74 9.08
CA MET A 68 4.21 1.92 8.62
C MET A 68 3.86 0.82 9.64
N ASP A 69 3.85 1.15 10.93
CA ASP A 69 3.17 0.31 11.92
C ASP A 69 1.67 0.65 11.88
N ILE A 70 0.98 0.09 10.88
CA ILE A 70 -0.41 -0.32 11.11
C ILE A 70 -0.30 -1.75 11.59
N ALA A 71 -0.01 -1.95 12.87
CA ALA A 71 -0.09 -3.27 13.49
C ALA A 71 -1.42 -3.93 13.08
N PRO A 72 -1.43 -5.12 12.44
CA PRO A 72 -2.65 -5.89 12.24
C PRO A 72 -3.09 -6.59 13.54
N GLU A 73 -2.92 -5.92 14.69
CA GLU A 73 -3.28 -6.41 16.02
C GLU A 73 -4.18 -5.39 16.75
N ASP A 74 -5.15 -4.80 16.05
CA ASP A 74 -6.40 -4.40 16.70
C ASP A 74 -7.57 -4.53 15.72
N THR A 75 -7.86 -5.77 15.33
CA THR A 75 -9.20 -6.13 14.86
C THR A 75 -10.07 -6.51 16.05
N HIS A 76 -10.05 -5.72 17.12
CA HIS A 76 -11.04 -5.83 18.18
C HIS A 76 -12.02 -4.67 18.07
N THR A 77 -13.21 -5.00 17.56
CA THR A 77 -14.47 -4.24 17.62
C THR A 77 -14.60 -2.95 16.79
N PRO A 78 -15.63 -2.85 15.93
CA PRO A 78 -15.92 -1.64 15.16
C PRO A 78 -16.49 -0.55 16.07
N GLU A 79 -15.63 0.33 16.58
CA GLU A 79 -16.05 1.62 17.17
C GLU A 79 -15.85 2.80 16.19
N ILE A 80 -15.63 2.49 14.90
CA ILE A 80 -15.48 3.42 13.77
C ILE A 80 -16.80 4.18 13.47
N TRP A 81 -17.72 4.40 14.41
CA TRP A 81 -18.97 5.11 14.08
C TRP A 81 -19.46 6.09 15.15
N SER A 82 -18.71 6.40 16.22
CA SER A 82 -19.17 7.47 17.12
C SER A 82 -18.81 8.88 16.61
N GLU A 83 -17.72 9.03 15.86
CA GLU A 83 -17.27 10.35 15.38
C GLU A 83 -17.95 10.76 14.06
N THR A 84 -18.30 9.79 13.21
CA THR A 84 -19.07 10.03 11.96
C THR A 84 -20.52 10.46 12.23
N GLU A 85 -21.12 10.02 13.34
CA GLU A 85 -22.46 10.46 13.77
C GLU A 85 -22.48 11.94 14.20
N ASP A 86 -21.42 12.43 14.85
CA ASP A 86 -21.31 13.85 15.23
C ASP A 86 -21.18 14.75 14.00
N TRP A 87 -20.40 14.32 13.00
CA TRP A 87 -20.29 15.01 11.71
C TRP A 87 -21.61 15.02 10.93
N MET A 88 -22.39 13.92 10.93
CA MET A 88 -23.72 13.91 10.32
C MET A 88 -24.69 14.86 11.02
N ARG A 89 -24.63 14.97 12.35
CA ARG A 89 -25.45 15.95 13.11
C ARG A 89 -24.98 17.40 12.93
N ALA A 90 -23.68 17.62 12.78
CA ALA A 90 -23.14 18.93 12.45
C ALA A 90 -23.59 19.37 11.05
N LEU A 91 -23.61 18.45 10.08
CA LEU A 91 -24.17 18.67 8.75
C LEU A 91 -25.67 18.95 8.80
N GLU A 92 -26.44 18.23 9.62
CA GLU A 92 -27.88 18.44 9.81
C GLU A 92 -28.18 19.83 10.43
N ARG A 93 -27.31 20.33 11.32
CA ARG A 93 -27.42 21.71 11.86
C ARG A 93 -27.09 22.80 10.85
N LEU A 94 -26.25 22.50 9.86
CA LEU A 94 -25.77 23.50 8.90
C LEU A 94 -26.70 23.66 7.69
N ASP A 95 -27.46 22.62 7.32
CA ASP A 95 -28.24 22.65 6.07
C ASP A 95 -29.73 23.03 6.23
N GLY A 96 -30.30 23.02 7.44
CA GLY A 96 -31.57 23.73 7.70
C GLY A 96 -32.73 23.44 6.71
N PHE A 97 -32.86 22.23 6.17
CA PHE A 97 -34.04 21.83 5.42
C PHE A 97 -35.10 21.28 6.39
N PRO A 98 -36.26 21.94 6.55
CA PRO A 98 -37.36 21.38 7.32
C PRO A 98 -37.95 20.15 6.59
N PRO A 99 -38.67 19.28 7.32
CA PRO A 99 -39.14 17.98 6.82
C PRO A 99 -40.04 18.07 5.58
#